data_AF-A0AAW2V4Q0-F1
#
_entry.id   AF-A0AAW2V4Q0-F1
#
_cell.length_a   1.000
_cell.length_b   1.000
_cell.length_c   1.000
_cell.angle_alpha   90.00
_cell.angle_beta   90.00
_cell.angle_gamma   90.00
#
_symmetry.space_group_name_H-M   'P 1'
#
loop_
_entity.id
_entity.type
_entity.pdbx_description
1 polymer ?
#
loop_
_entity_poly.entity_id
_entity_poly.type
_entity_poly.pdbx_seq_one_letter_code
_entity_poly.pdbx_strand_id
1 'polypeptide(L)' 'MSKNPLIMIKETNKFNGTNYNNWLRNMKIVLDFKNQGYVLDKPLPTVLLEGTSPEERVTFKK' A
#
# COMPACT_ATOMS: atom_id res chain seq x y z
N MET A 1 2.11 -1.89 -30.99
CA MET A 1 2.43 -0.91 -29.93
C MET A 1 2.96 -1.67 -28.72
N SER A 2 4.28 -1.75 -28.56
CA SER A 2 4.90 -2.35 -27.36
C SER A 2 4.56 -1.49 -26.16
N LYS A 3 3.76 -2.02 -25.22
CA LYS A 3 3.44 -1.33 -23.97
C LYS A 3 4.75 -1.03 -23.24
N ASN A 4 4.91 0.20 -22.76
CA ASN A 4 6.10 0.60 -22.00
C ASN A 4 6.31 -0.40 -20.84
N PRO A 5 7.49 -1.03 -20.75
CA PRO A 5 7.75 -2.06 -19.74
C PRO A 5 7.55 -1.54 -18.31
N LEU A 6 7.82 -0.26 -18.05
CA LEU A 6 7.59 0.36 -16.74
C LEU A 6 6.10 0.43 -16.38
N ILE A 7 5.25 0.71 -17.37
CA ILE A 7 3.79 0.71 -17.17
C ILE A 7 3.34 -0.72 -16.81
N MET A 8 3.86 -1.72 -17.53
CA MET A 8 3.51 -3.12 -17.26
C MET A 8 3.95 -3.59 -15.87
N ILE A 9 5.17 -3.23 -15.46
CA ILE A 9 5.71 -3.53 -14.12
C ILE A 9 4.88 -2.85 -13.04
N LYS A 10 4.50 -1.58 -13.24
CA LYS A 10 3.65 -0.84 -12.31
C LYS A 10 2.29 -1.51 -12.13
N GLU A 11 1.62 -1.86 -13.22
CA GLU A 11 0.30 -2.51 -13.16
C GLU A 11 0.38 -3.91 -12.52
N THR A 12 1.43 -4.68 -12.81
CA THR A 12 1.63 -6.03 -12.25
C THR A 12 1.85 -6.01 -10.74
N ASN A 13 2.55 -4.98 -10.24
CA ASN A 13 2.86 -4.84 -8.82
C ASN A 13 1.79 -4.07 -8.03
N LYS A 14 0.74 -3.57 -8.69
CA LYS A 14 -0.39 -2.95 -8.01
C LYS A 14 -1.10 -3.98 -7.15
N PHE A 15 -1.53 -3.58 -5.95
CA PHE A 15 -2.32 -4.46 -5.10
C PHE A 15 -3.65 -4.81 -5.79
N ASN A 16 -3.95 -6.10 -5.88
CA ASN A 16 -5.16 -6.62 -6.53
C ASN A 16 -5.97 -7.58 -5.64
N GLY A 17 -5.65 -7.65 -4.34
CA GLY A 17 -6.27 -8.56 -3.39
C GLY A 17 -5.63 -9.95 -3.35
N THR A 18 -5.27 -10.53 -4.49
CA THR A 18 -4.68 -11.89 -4.56
C THR A 18 -3.17 -11.90 -4.37
N ASN A 19 -2.50 -10.78 -4.61
CA ASN A 19 -1.04 -10.65 -4.55
C ASN A 19 -0.51 -10.08 -3.22
N TYR A 20 -1.28 -10.14 -2.13
CA TYR A 20 -0.94 -9.46 -0.86
C TYR A 20 0.51 -9.69 -0.40
N ASN A 21 0.98 -10.93 -0.36
CA ASN A 21 2.34 -11.25 0.11
C ASN A 21 3.43 -10.63 -0.79
N ASN A 22 3.26 -10.70 -2.11
CA ASN A 22 4.20 -10.14 -3.07
C ASN A 22 4.20 -8.61 -3.00
N TRP A 23 3.01 -8.02 -2.93
CA TRP A 23 2.82 -6.58 -2.77
C TRP A 23 3.46 -6.07 -1.47
N LEU A 24 3.22 -6.74 -0.34
CA LEU A 24 3.79 -6.37 0.95
C LEU A 24 5.31 -6.49 0.96
N ARG A 25 5.87 -7.54 0.34
CA ARG A 25 7.32 -7.69 0.18
C ARG A 25 7.92 -6.54 -0.62
N ASN A 26 7.31 -6.18 -1.75
CA ASN A 26 7.78 -5.06 -2.58
C ASN A 26 7.68 -3.72 -1.83
N MET A 27 6.61 -3.51 -1.06
CA MET A 27 6.47 -2.36 -0.17
C MET A 27 7.59 -2.31 0.87
N LYS A 28 7.86 -3.42 1.57
CA LYS A 28 8.95 -3.51 2.56
C LYS A 28 10.30 -3.15 1.95
N ILE A 29 10.66 -3.70 0.78
CA ILE A 29 11.91 -3.39 0.09
C ILE A 29 12.04 -1.88 -0.18
N VAL A 30 10.98 -1.24 -0.70
CA VAL A 30 11.00 0.20 -1.00
C VAL A 30 11.06 1.05 0.26
N LEU A 31 10.36 0.65 1.33
CA LEU A 31 10.36 1.37 2.61
C LEU A 31 11.70 1.23 3.32
N ASP A 32 12.29 0.03 3.34
CA ASP A 32 13.61 -0.22 3.92
C ASP A 32 14.69 0.56 3.18
N PHE A 33 14.63 0.62 1.85
CA PHE A 33 15.51 1.46 1.03
C PHE A 33 15.43 2.94 1.43
N LYS A 34 14.25 3.41 1.89
CA LYS A 34 14.03 4.77 2.37
C LYS A 34 14.26 4.94 3.88
N ASN A 35 14.66 3.90 4.60
CA ASN A 35 14.72 3.85 6.05
C ASN A 35 13.37 4.23 6.72
N GLN A 36 12.27 3.81 6.11
CA GLN A 36 10.88 4.10 6.49
C GLN A 36 10.07 2.85 6.84
N GLY A 37 10.72 1.69 6.99
CA GLY A 37 10.06 0.41 7.33
C GLY A 37 9.15 0.50 8.55
N TYR A 38 9.52 1.35 9.53
CA TYR A 38 8.76 1.62 10.75
C TYR A 38 7.31 2.04 10.53
N VAL A 39 6.94 2.54 9.34
CA VAL A 39 5.56 2.93 9.01
C VAL A 39 4.61 1.74 9.05
N LEU A 40 5.10 0.53 8.76
CA LEU A 40 4.28 -0.69 8.80
C LEU A 40 4.03 -1.20 10.22
N ASP A 41 4.90 -0.86 11.17
CA ASP A 41 4.80 -1.27 12.58
C ASP A 41 3.96 -0.29 13.41
N LYS A 42 3.63 0.88 12.84
CA LYS A 42 2.80 1.86 13.53
C LYS A 42 1.38 1.30 13.71
N PRO A 43 0.76 1.54 14.88
CA PRO A 43 -0.63 1.21 15.08
C PRO A 43 -1.48 1.95 14.05
N LEU A 44 -2.62 1.36 13.68
CA LEU A 44 -3.59 2.03 12.84
C LEU A 44 -3.96 3.39 13.48
N PRO A 45 -4.11 4.46 12.68
CA PRO A 45 -4.51 5.76 13.20
C PRO A 45 -5.83 5.63 13.98
N THR A 46 -5.79 5.96 15.27
CA THR A 46 -6.99 5.94 16.15
C THR A 46 -7.96 7.08 15.82
N VAL A 47 -7.44 8.16 15.22
CA VAL A 47 -8.21 9.32 14.79
C VAL A 47 -8.22 9.37 13.27
N LEU A 48 -9.40 9.14 12.71
CA LEU A 48 -9.70 9.39 11.31
C LEU A 48 -9.58 10.90 11.07
N LEU A 49 -8.61 11.32 10.25
CA LEU A 49 -8.40 12.74 9.90
C LEU A 49 -9.71 13.35 9.38
N GLU A 50 -10.01 14.60 9.76
CA GLU A 50 -11.13 15.35 9.20
C GLU A 50 -11.03 15.37 7.66
N GLY A 51 -11.95 14.67 7.00
CA GLY A 51 -11.97 14.48 5.55
C GLY A 51 -11.86 13.04 5.06
N THR A 52 -11.62 12.06 5.94
CA THR A 52 -11.64 10.63 5.56
C THR A 52 -13.01 10.20 5.05
N SER A 53 -13.02 9.54 3.90
CA SER A 53 -14.23 9.07 3.19
C SER A 53 -14.97 8.01 4.03
N PRO A 54 -16.31 7.91 3.95
CA PRO A 54 -17.07 6.89 4.69
C PRO A 54 -16.51 5.47 4.57
N GLU A 55 -16.01 5.08 3.40
CA GLU A 55 -15.41 3.76 3.12
C GLU A 55 -14.10 3.53 3.89
N GLU A 56 -13.28 4.57 4.01
CA GLU A 56 -12.06 4.54 4.81
C GLU A 56 -12.42 4.37 6.29
N ARG A 57 -13.42 5.13 6.78
CA ARG A 57 -13.90 5.04 8.17
C ARG A 57 -14.41 3.65 8.53
N VAL A 58 -15.08 2.94 7.61
CA VAL A 58 -15.56 1.56 7.84
C VAL A 58 -14.38 0.59 7.93
N THR A 59 -13.31 0.80 7.17
CA THR A 59 -12.12 -0.07 7.21
C THR A 59 -11.36 0.04 8.53
N PHE A 60 -11.38 1.21 9.18
CA PHE A 60 -10.74 1.46 10.49
C PHE A 60 -11.63 1.11 11.69
N LYS A 61 -12.94 0.92 11.50
CA LYS A 61 -13.87 0.46 12.54
C LYS A 61 -13.95 -1.07 12.52
N LYS A 62 -12.96 -1.74 13.11
CA LYS A 62 -13.06 -3.17 13.42
C LYS A 62 -12.80 -3.42 14.89
#